data_AF-A0A0G0F068-F1
#
_entry.id   AF-A0A0G0F068-F1
#
_cell.length_a   1.000
_cell.length_b   1.000
_cell.length_c   1.000
_cell.angle_alpha   90.00
_cell.angle_beta   90.00
_cell.angle_gamma   90.00
#
_symmetry.space_group_name_H-M   'P 1'
#
loop_
_entity.id
_entity.type
_entity.pdbx_description
1 polymer ?
#
loop_
_entity_poly.entity_id
_entity_poly.type
_entity_poly.pdbx_seq_one_letter_code
_entity_poly.pdbx_strand_id
1 'polypeptide(L)'
;MENENKLKNRNVETYTDDMVKAIENDKGGLIKKIIHEEEEHEAEKINLSPRSRKNRLFMFISIVFIFLALAILVFLAFFDENSNIVQVAPQFTPIVFTDQSNIQAIDGFTKEKIAETVLDQVNNTKVKVGEMEGIYLTENKKAVGFKRFVTLIKGNFVLDQIDFVSDNFLFGAVNNEVKDLFILLKVRSFTNVFLAMHNWEDKMLYDLYGFFGIDISPETNYLFTKNWQDGIVENKNARILENKDGKIVLMYVFINDSSIVITNSETAVREVILRLAFGQIKK
;
A
#
# COMPACT_ATOMS: atom_id res chain seq x y z
N MET A 1 -109.66 32.95 64.27
CA MET A 1 -108.35 33.54 64.58
C MET A 1 -107.48 32.43 65.15
N GLU A 2 -106.21 32.47 64.76
CA GLU A 2 -105.05 31.83 65.38
C GLU A 2 -104.59 30.43 64.91
N ASN A 3 -103.26 30.40 64.70
CA ASN A 3 -102.42 29.42 64.03
C ASN A 3 -102.18 28.17 64.87
N GLU A 4 -101.80 27.06 64.22
CA GLU A 4 -100.62 26.30 64.66
C GLU A 4 -99.99 25.46 63.54
N ASN A 5 -98.67 25.36 63.59
CA ASN A 5 -97.71 24.95 62.56
C ASN A 5 -97.14 23.58 62.95
N LYS A 6 -96.97 22.59 62.05
CA LYS A 6 -96.11 21.41 62.33
C LYS A 6 -95.64 20.60 61.11
N LEU A 7 -94.36 20.81 60.80
CA LEU A 7 -93.26 19.86 60.56
C LEU A 7 -93.33 18.80 59.43
N LYS A 8 -92.39 19.02 58.51
CA LYS A 8 -91.88 18.23 57.38
C LYS A 8 -91.12 16.98 57.86
N ASN A 9 -91.55 15.78 57.46
CA ASN A 9 -90.76 14.56 57.62
C ASN A 9 -89.87 14.38 56.37
N ARG A 10 -88.55 14.46 56.53
CA ARG A 10 -87.57 14.09 55.50
C ARG A 10 -87.21 12.63 55.73
N ASN A 11 -87.58 11.76 54.78
CA ASN A 11 -87.06 10.39 54.73
C ASN A 11 -85.53 10.46 54.56
N VAL A 12 -84.81 9.78 55.44
CA VAL A 12 -83.36 9.59 55.33
C VAL A 12 -83.16 8.39 54.41
N GLU A 13 -82.82 8.64 53.16
CA GLU A 13 -82.33 7.58 52.26
C GLU A 13 -80.92 7.18 52.72
N THR A 14 -80.72 5.89 52.95
CA THR A 14 -79.43 5.35 53.37
C THR A 14 -78.68 4.84 52.15
N TYR A 15 -77.35 5.00 52.13
CA TYR A 15 -76.47 4.50 51.06
C TYR A 15 -76.69 3.01 50.75
N THR A 16 -77.16 2.23 51.74
CA THR A 16 -77.50 0.82 51.59
C THR A 16 -78.74 0.60 50.72
N ASP A 17 -79.78 1.43 50.87
CA ASP A 17 -81.00 1.34 50.04
C ASP A 17 -80.73 1.75 48.58
N ASP A 18 -79.86 2.74 48.35
CA ASP A 18 -79.45 3.16 47.01
C ASP A 18 -78.61 2.09 46.29
N MET A 19 -77.74 1.39 47.03
CA MET A 19 -77.00 0.24 46.49
C MET A 19 -77.94 -0.92 46.13
N VAL A 20 -78.95 -1.20 46.95
CA VAL A 20 -79.94 -2.26 46.69
C VAL A 20 -80.79 -1.93 45.46
N LYS A 21 -81.27 -0.68 45.33
CA LYS A 21 -82.00 -0.22 44.13
C LYS A 21 -81.16 -0.25 42.85
N ALA A 22 -79.88 0.11 42.94
CA ALA A 22 -78.96 0.07 41.79
C ALA A 22 -78.71 -1.38 41.32
N ILE A 23 -78.63 -2.33 42.24
CA ILE A 23 -78.45 -3.76 41.94
C ILE A 23 -79.76 -4.39 41.40
N GLU A 24 -80.93 -3.97 41.90
CA GLU A 24 -82.23 -4.47 41.42
C GLU A 24 -82.61 -4.00 40.02
N ASN A 25 -82.24 -2.77 39.65
CA ASN A 25 -82.54 -2.20 38.33
C ASN A 25 -81.55 -2.60 37.23
N ASP A 26 -80.33 -3.02 37.58
CA ASP A 26 -79.28 -3.41 36.64
C ASP A 26 -78.80 -4.85 36.89
N LYS A 27 -79.73 -5.82 36.76
CA LYS A 27 -79.56 -7.25 37.08
C LYS A 27 -78.47 -8.00 36.25
N GLY A 28 -77.57 -7.29 35.59
CA GLY A 28 -76.45 -7.92 34.90
C GLY A 28 -75.36 -6.96 34.44
N GLY A 29 -75.61 -5.66 34.28
CA GLY A 29 -74.63 -4.70 33.76
C GLY A 29 -73.53 -4.36 34.76
N LEU A 30 -73.90 -3.86 35.94
CA LEU A 30 -72.99 -3.44 37.00
C LEU A 30 -72.13 -4.58 37.55
N ILE A 31 -72.73 -5.74 37.82
CA ILE A 31 -71.98 -6.92 38.30
C ILE A 31 -71.02 -7.41 37.22
N LYS A 32 -71.45 -7.49 35.96
CA LYS A 32 -70.58 -7.87 34.85
C LYS A 32 -69.47 -6.85 34.63
N LYS A 33 -69.73 -5.56 34.83
CA LYS A 33 -68.73 -4.50 34.74
C LYS A 33 -67.68 -4.64 35.83
N ILE A 34 -68.09 -4.86 37.08
CA ILE A 34 -67.16 -5.07 38.21
C ILE A 34 -66.34 -6.34 38.02
N ILE A 35 -66.95 -7.44 37.55
CA ILE A 35 -66.23 -8.68 37.22
C ILE A 35 -65.23 -8.43 36.10
N HIS A 36 -65.61 -7.71 35.05
CA HIS A 36 -64.72 -7.42 33.92
C HIS A 36 -63.57 -6.49 34.32
N GLU A 37 -63.85 -5.49 35.16
CA GLU A 37 -62.86 -4.54 35.68
C GLU A 37 -61.88 -5.24 36.64
N GLU A 38 -62.34 -6.20 37.46
CA GLU A 38 -61.45 -7.03 38.28
C GLU A 38 -60.65 -8.05 37.45
N GLU A 39 -61.25 -8.66 36.42
CA GLU A 39 -60.55 -9.54 35.47
C GLU A 39 -59.46 -8.78 34.70
N GLU A 40 -59.73 -7.54 34.27
CA GLU A 40 -58.74 -6.66 33.65
C GLU A 40 -57.62 -6.29 34.63
N HIS A 41 -57.97 -5.95 35.87
CA HIS A 41 -56.98 -5.65 36.92
C HIS A 41 -56.12 -6.86 37.31
N GLU A 42 -56.69 -8.07 37.35
CA GLU A 42 -55.94 -9.30 37.56
C GLU A 42 -55.07 -9.66 36.36
N ALA A 43 -55.56 -9.47 35.13
CA ALA A 43 -54.79 -9.67 33.91
C ALA A 43 -53.59 -8.70 33.83
N GLU A 44 -53.77 -7.44 34.23
CA GLU A 44 -52.68 -6.46 34.35
C GLU A 44 -51.66 -6.88 35.41
N LYS A 45 -52.09 -7.30 36.59
CA LYS A 45 -51.20 -7.82 37.66
C LYS A 45 -50.41 -9.05 37.19
N ILE A 46 -51.03 -9.95 36.43
CA ILE A 46 -50.37 -11.12 35.86
C ILE A 46 -49.33 -10.70 34.81
N ASN A 47 -49.66 -9.77 33.91
CA ASN A 47 -48.76 -9.28 32.86
C ASN A 47 -47.56 -8.48 33.42
N LEU A 48 -47.77 -7.72 34.49
CA LEU A 48 -46.72 -6.97 35.19
C LEU A 48 -45.89 -7.84 36.15
N SER A 49 -46.32 -9.07 36.44
CA SER A 49 -45.60 -9.95 37.35
C SER A 49 -44.28 -10.49 36.74
N PRO A 50 -43.16 -10.51 37.49
CA PRO A 50 -41.90 -11.11 37.04
C PRO A 50 -41.99 -12.63 36.80
N ARG A 51 -43.04 -13.29 37.32
CA ARG A 51 -43.28 -14.74 37.19
C ARG A 51 -44.11 -15.13 35.97
N SER A 52 -44.62 -14.17 35.20
CA SER A 52 -45.33 -14.45 33.94
C SER A 52 -44.43 -15.19 32.94
N ARG A 53 -44.98 -16.19 32.25
CA ARG A 53 -44.25 -16.98 31.23
C ARG A 53 -43.66 -16.08 30.14
N LYS A 54 -44.36 -15.00 29.77
CA LYS A 54 -43.88 -14.03 28.78
C LYS A 54 -42.70 -13.21 29.31
N ASN A 55 -42.78 -12.68 30.53
CA ASN A 55 -41.67 -11.94 31.15
C ASN A 55 -40.43 -12.80 31.40
N ARG A 56 -40.60 -14.08 31.78
CA ARG A 56 -39.48 -15.02 31.92
C ARG A 56 -38.80 -15.31 30.58
N LEU A 57 -39.58 -15.42 29.51
CA LEU A 57 -39.05 -15.56 28.14
C LEU A 57 -38.27 -14.31 27.73
N PHE A 58 -38.81 -13.12 27.97
CA PHE A 58 -38.10 -11.86 27.68
C PHE A 58 -36.81 -11.71 28.50
N MET A 59 -36.82 -12.05 29.80
CA MET A 59 -35.61 -12.07 30.64
C MET A 59 -34.55 -13.02 30.09
N PHE A 60 -34.95 -14.22 29.68
CA PHE A 60 -34.03 -15.20 29.10
C PHE A 60 -33.43 -14.69 27.79
N ILE A 61 -34.25 -14.13 26.91
CA ILE A 61 -33.81 -13.53 25.64
C ILE A 61 -32.83 -12.37 25.88
N SER A 62 -33.11 -11.49 26.85
CA SER A 62 -32.20 -10.40 27.20
C SER A 62 -30.84 -10.89 27.69
N ILE A 63 -30.82 -11.93 28.53
CA ILE A 63 -29.57 -12.54 29.01
C ILE A 63 -28.79 -13.13 27.84
N VAL A 64 -29.46 -13.86 26.93
CA VAL A 64 -28.83 -14.43 25.74
C VAL A 64 -28.22 -13.34 24.85
N PHE A 65 -28.92 -12.23 24.63
CA PHE A 65 -28.40 -11.10 23.85
C PHE A 65 -27.18 -10.45 24.51
N ILE A 66 -27.14 -10.33 25.83
CA ILE A 66 -25.97 -9.81 26.55
C ILE A 66 -24.76 -10.74 26.36
N PHE A 67 -24.94 -12.05 26.52
CA PHE A 67 -23.87 -13.02 26.29
C PHE A 67 -23.41 -13.04 24.82
N LEU A 68 -24.33 -12.90 23.87
CA LEU A 68 -24.00 -12.83 22.45
C LEU A 68 -23.20 -11.57 22.12
N ALA A 69 -23.59 -10.41 22.66
CA ALA A 69 -22.85 -9.16 22.50
C ALA A 69 -21.44 -9.26 23.11
N LEU A 70 -21.31 -9.87 24.29
CA LEU A 70 -20.02 -10.09 24.93
C LEU A 70 -19.14 -11.07 24.13
N ALA A 71 -19.72 -12.14 23.59
CA ALA A 71 -19.02 -13.09 22.74
C ALA A 71 -18.52 -12.44 21.44
N ILE A 72 -19.32 -11.56 20.82
CA ILE A 72 -18.91 -10.79 19.64
C ILE A 72 -17.75 -9.84 19.99
N LEU A 73 -17.83 -9.14 21.12
CA LEU A 73 -16.75 -8.24 21.58
C LEU A 73 -15.44 -8.99 21.83
N VAL A 74 -15.50 -10.15 22.50
CA VAL A 74 -14.32 -11.01 22.73
C VAL A 74 -13.80 -11.55 21.41
N PHE A 75 -14.67 -12.01 20.51
CA PHE A 75 -14.26 -12.48 19.20
C PHE A 75 -13.53 -11.39 18.40
N LEU A 76 -14.07 -10.18 18.35
CA LEU A 76 -13.40 -9.05 17.68
C LEU A 76 -12.08 -8.68 18.36
N ALA A 77 -11.99 -8.69 19.69
CA ALA A 77 -10.77 -8.33 20.40
C ALA A 77 -9.62 -9.36 20.23
N PHE A 78 -9.94 -10.64 20.05
CA PHE A 78 -8.94 -11.71 19.96
C PHE A 78 -8.71 -12.24 18.52
N PHE A 79 -9.62 -12.00 17.57
CA PHE A 79 -9.46 -12.42 16.16
C PHE A 79 -9.06 -11.29 15.21
N ASP A 80 -8.93 -10.04 15.68
CA ASP A 80 -8.42 -8.91 14.88
C ASP A 80 -6.87 -8.82 14.90
N GLU A 81 -6.18 -9.97 14.87
CA GLU A 81 -4.74 -10.05 14.63
C GLU A 81 -4.37 -9.93 13.14
N ASN A 82 -5.37 -9.84 12.26
CA ASN A 82 -5.18 -9.55 10.84
C ASN A 82 -5.51 -8.09 10.54
N SER A 83 -4.95 -7.15 11.32
CA SER A 83 -4.60 -5.87 10.72
C SER A 83 -3.58 -6.22 9.63
N ASN A 84 -4.06 -6.42 8.40
CA ASN A 84 -3.22 -6.32 7.22
C ASN A 84 -2.64 -4.91 7.28
N ILE A 85 -1.47 -4.78 7.89
CA ILE A 85 -0.61 -3.64 7.68
C ILE A 85 -0.43 -3.67 6.17
N VAL A 86 -1.19 -2.83 5.46
CA VAL A 86 -1.02 -2.66 4.02
C VAL A 86 0.44 -2.27 3.91
N GLN A 87 1.29 -3.20 3.48
CA GLN A 87 2.66 -2.89 3.17
C GLN A 87 2.53 -1.81 2.10
N VAL A 88 2.85 -0.57 2.47
CA VAL A 88 2.92 0.52 1.51
C VAL A 88 3.92 0.02 0.48
N ALA A 89 3.41 -0.34 -0.71
CA ALA A 89 4.26 -0.81 -1.79
C ALA A 89 5.34 0.26 -1.98
N PRO A 90 6.62 -0.12 -2.11
CA PRO A 90 7.69 0.84 -2.30
C PRO A 90 7.29 1.81 -3.41
N GLN A 91 7.14 3.09 -3.06
CA GLN A 91 6.80 4.11 -4.05
C GLN A 91 8.06 4.41 -4.85
N PHE A 92 8.21 3.75 -6.01
CA PHE A 92 9.17 4.16 -7.03
C PHE A 92 8.43 5.01 -8.07
N THR A 93 9.06 6.10 -8.50
CA THR A 93 8.57 6.87 -9.65
C THR A 93 9.30 6.36 -10.89
N PRO A 94 8.64 5.64 -11.81
CA PRO A 94 9.29 5.11 -13.00
C PRO A 94 9.89 6.25 -13.82
N ILE A 95 11.16 6.11 -14.19
CA ILE A 95 11.88 7.11 -14.99
C ILE A 95 11.47 7.02 -16.46
N VAL A 96 11.22 5.80 -16.90
CA VAL A 96 10.72 5.41 -18.22
C VAL A 96 9.64 4.37 -18.05
N PHE A 97 8.77 4.23 -19.04
CA PHE A 97 7.79 3.16 -19.07
C PHE A 97 8.49 1.82 -19.29
N THR A 98 8.30 0.89 -18.35
CA THR A 98 8.82 -0.48 -18.43
C THR A 98 7.65 -1.45 -18.60
N ASP A 99 7.83 -2.50 -19.40
CA ASP A 99 6.78 -3.50 -19.65
C ASP A 99 6.56 -4.40 -18.42
N GLN A 100 7.64 -4.68 -17.69
CA GLN A 100 7.61 -5.37 -16.40
C GLN A 100 8.48 -4.65 -15.36
N SER A 101 8.25 -4.91 -14.08
CA SER A 101 9.06 -4.38 -13.00
C SER A 101 9.27 -5.44 -11.94
N ASN A 102 10.50 -5.51 -11.43
CA ASN A 102 10.89 -6.43 -10.40
C ASN A 102 11.57 -5.69 -9.24
N ILE A 103 11.28 -6.12 -8.02
CA ILE A 103 11.81 -5.53 -6.81
C ILE A 103 12.73 -6.55 -6.13
N GLN A 104 13.97 -6.14 -5.91
CA GLN A 104 14.99 -6.94 -5.25
C GLN A 104 15.30 -6.34 -3.89
N ALA A 105 15.09 -7.12 -2.82
CA ALA A 105 15.50 -6.73 -1.47
C ALA A 105 16.98 -7.05 -1.28
N ILE A 106 17.76 -6.07 -0.82
CA ILE A 106 19.22 -6.15 -0.70
C ILE A 106 19.73 -5.87 0.71
N ASP A 107 18.88 -6.13 1.71
CA ASP A 107 19.19 -5.91 3.12
C ASP A 107 20.45 -6.66 3.55
N GLY A 108 21.48 -5.91 3.96
CA GLY A 108 22.75 -6.47 4.43
C GLY A 108 23.63 -7.11 3.34
N PHE A 109 23.33 -6.92 2.06
CA PHE A 109 24.12 -7.49 0.97
C PHE A 109 25.45 -6.76 0.78
N THR A 110 26.50 -7.50 0.38
CA THR A 110 27.77 -6.91 -0.09
C THR A 110 27.62 -6.40 -1.53
N LYS A 111 28.58 -5.59 -2.00
CA LYS A 111 28.66 -5.15 -3.41
C LYS A 111 28.52 -6.32 -4.37
N GLU A 112 29.24 -7.41 -4.13
CA GLU A 112 29.28 -8.59 -4.97
C GLU A 112 27.91 -9.28 -4.99
N LYS A 113 27.26 -9.39 -3.83
CA LYS A 113 25.92 -9.99 -3.75
C LYS A 113 24.85 -9.13 -4.42
N ILE A 114 24.95 -7.81 -4.31
CA ILE A 114 24.05 -6.88 -5.03
C ILE A 114 24.24 -7.05 -6.55
N ALA A 115 25.49 -7.08 -7.02
CA ALA A 115 25.82 -7.26 -8.42
C ALA A 115 25.31 -8.59 -8.98
N GLU A 116 25.55 -9.70 -8.26
CA GLU A 116 25.03 -11.03 -8.60
C GLU A 116 23.49 -11.01 -8.68
N THR A 117 22.82 -10.40 -7.70
CA THR A 117 21.34 -10.30 -7.68
C THR A 117 20.80 -9.56 -8.91
N VAL A 118 21.43 -8.46 -9.30
CA VAL A 118 21.04 -7.70 -10.50
C VAL A 118 21.31 -8.50 -11.77
N LEU A 119 22.48 -9.12 -11.88
CA LEU A 119 22.86 -9.91 -13.05
C LEU A 119 21.96 -11.14 -13.22
N ASP A 120 21.63 -11.84 -12.14
CA ASP A 120 20.69 -12.96 -12.14
C ASP A 120 19.30 -12.51 -12.59
N GLN A 121 18.84 -11.33 -12.15
CA GLN A 121 17.57 -10.79 -12.60
C GLN A 121 17.57 -10.48 -14.10
N VAL A 122 18.65 -9.90 -14.62
CA VAL A 122 18.82 -9.66 -16.07
C VAL A 122 18.79 -10.98 -16.83
N ASN A 123 19.58 -11.97 -16.41
CA ASN A 123 19.67 -13.27 -17.08
C ASN A 123 18.36 -14.07 -17.04
N ASN A 124 17.59 -13.92 -15.97
CA ASN A 124 16.32 -14.63 -15.77
C ASN A 124 15.09 -13.83 -16.22
N THR A 125 15.27 -12.64 -16.80
CA THR A 125 14.15 -11.84 -17.28
C THR A 125 13.28 -12.62 -18.27
N LYS A 126 11.96 -12.45 -18.16
CA LYS A 126 10.94 -13.12 -18.98
C LYS A 126 10.26 -12.16 -19.96
N VAL A 127 10.73 -10.92 -20.05
CA VAL A 127 10.25 -9.95 -21.03
C VAL A 127 10.52 -10.46 -22.44
N LYS A 128 9.61 -10.19 -23.37
CA LYS A 128 9.75 -10.61 -24.76
C LYS A 128 10.82 -9.78 -25.47
N VAL A 129 11.21 -10.21 -26.67
CA VAL A 129 12.12 -9.43 -27.51
C VAL A 129 11.49 -8.05 -27.80
N GLY A 130 12.24 -6.98 -27.57
CA GLY A 130 11.80 -5.59 -27.68
C GLY A 130 11.06 -5.05 -26.45
N GLU A 131 10.89 -5.84 -25.39
CA GLU A 131 10.35 -5.39 -24.11
C GLU A 131 11.47 -5.13 -23.10
N MET A 132 11.18 -4.32 -22.08
CA MET A 132 12.11 -3.98 -21.01
C MET A 132 11.54 -4.28 -19.62
N GLU A 133 12.41 -4.75 -18.73
CA GLU A 133 12.14 -4.93 -17.31
C GLU A 133 12.87 -3.86 -16.50
N GLY A 134 12.14 -3.18 -15.61
CA GLY A 134 12.75 -2.32 -14.60
C GLY A 134 13.14 -3.11 -13.36
N ILE A 135 14.37 -2.97 -12.91
CA ILE A 135 14.91 -3.63 -11.72
C ILE A 135 15.08 -2.57 -10.63
N TYR A 136 14.31 -2.70 -9.55
CA TYR A 136 14.31 -1.76 -8.44
C TYR A 136 14.90 -2.42 -7.20
N LEU A 137 15.86 -1.76 -6.56
CA LEU A 137 16.46 -2.25 -5.33
C LEU A 137 15.74 -1.67 -4.11
N THR A 138 15.58 -2.47 -3.07
CA THR A 138 14.98 -2.04 -1.80
C THR A 138 15.85 -2.44 -0.61
N GLU A 139 15.92 -1.54 0.37
CA GLU A 139 16.58 -1.75 1.66
C GLU A 139 15.63 -1.27 2.75
N ASN A 140 15.35 -2.12 3.74
CA ASN A 140 14.39 -1.89 4.80
C ASN A 140 13.00 -1.47 4.26
N LYS A 141 12.56 -2.13 3.18
CA LYS A 141 11.31 -1.84 2.44
C LYS A 141 11.24 -0.45 1.80
N LYS A 142 12.34 0.29 1.76
CA LYS A 142 12.43 1.58 1.07
C LYS A 142 13.18 1.41 -0.24
N ALA A 143 12.72 2.11 -1.28
CA ALA A 143 13.44 2.14 -2.55
C ALA A 143 14.84 2.72 -2.35
N VAL A 144 15.84 2.05 -2.90
CA VAL A 144 17.23 2.51 -2.89
C VAL A 144 17.38 3.52 -4.00
N GLY A 145 17.70 4.77 -3.64
CA GLY A 145 18.08 5.82 -4.57
C GLY A 145 19.56 5.72 -4.97
N PHE A 146 19.96 6.50 -5.98
CA PHE A 146 21.32 6.46 -6.53
C PHE A 146 22.39 6.80 -5.50
N LYS A 147 22.17 7.79 -4.63
CA LYS A 147 23.11 8.15 -3.54
C LYS A 147 23.34 6.97 -2.61
N ARG A 148 22.24 6.29 -2.24
CA ARG A 148 22.30 5.11 -1.37
C ARG A 148 22.96 3.93 -2.09
N PHE A 149 22.64 3.71 -3.36
CA PHE A 149 23.26 2.66 -4.18
C PHE A 149 24.78 2.83 -4.26
N VAL A 150 25.28 4.02 -4.61
CA VAL A 150 26.73 4.31 -4.66
C VAL A 150 27.38 4.02 -3.31
N THR A 151 26.73 4.39 -2.20
CA THR A 151 27.23 4.09 -0.85
C THR A 151 27.30 2.58 -0.57
N LEU A 152 26.26 1.82 -0.96
CA LEU A 152 26.19 0.37 -0.73
C LEU A 152 27.27 -0.39 -1.51
N ILE A 153 27.55 0.02 -2.74
CA ILE A 153 28.63 -0.59 -3.53
C ILE A 153 30.03 -0.05 -3.17
N LYS A 154 30.13 0.85 -2.18
CA LYS A 154 31.35 1.60 -1.85
C LYS A 154 31.96 2.25 -3.09
N GLY A 155 31.09 2.81 -3.93
CA GLY A 155 31.43 3.37 -5.22
C GLY A 155 32.24 4.67 -5.09
N ASN A 156 32.99 4.96 -6.14
CA ASN A 156 33.91 6.09 -6.22
C ASN A 156 33.28 7.33 -6.88
N PHE A 157 31.99 7.27 -7.22
CA PHE A 157 31.25 8.44 -7.69
C PHE A 157 31.13 9.45 -6.55
N VAL A 158 31.75 10.64 -6.71
CA VAL A 158 31.88 11.60 -5.61
C VAL A 158 30.51 12.13 -5.19
N LEU A 159 30.12 11.87 -3.94
CA LEU A 159 28.75 12.08 -3.48
C LEU A 159 28.34 13.56 -3.38
N ASP A 160 29.30 14.47 -3.24
CA ASP A 160 29.11 15.94 -3.24
C ASP A 160 28.72 16.51 -4.62
N GLN A 161 29.00 15.76 -5.69
CA GLN A 161 28.61 16.06 -7.07
C GLN A 161 27.22 15.48 -7.42
N ILE A 162 26.56 14.75 -6.50
CA ILE A 162 25.26 14.12 -6.76
C ILE A 162 24.09 15.10 -6.66
N ASP A 163 24.25 16.34 -6.18
CA ASP A 163 23.13 17.29 -6.28
C ASP A 163 22.75 17.61 -7.73
N PHE A 164 23.62 17.25 -8.69
CA PHE A 164 23.37 17.34 -10.13
C PHE A 164 22.82 16.04 -10.76
N VAL A 165 22.76 14.94 -10.02
CA VAL A 165 22.15 13.66 -10.46
C VAL A 165 20.96 13.36 -9.55
N SER A 166 19.81 13.06 -10.14
CA SER A 166 18.63 12.67 -9.40
C SER A 166 18.89 11.40 -8.60
N ASP A 167 18.35 11.35 -7.38
CA ASP A 167 18.36 10.12 -6.60
C ASP A 167 17.49 9.02 -7.24
N ASN A 168 16.54 9.41 -8.11
CA ASN A 168 15.81 8.47 -8.94
C ASN A 168 16.71 8.01 -10.10
N PHE A 169 17.10 6.74 -10.06
CA PHE A 169 17.77 6.02 -11.14
C PHE A 169 17.07 4.68 -11.41
N LEU A 170 17.40 4.03 -12.53
CA LEU A 170 16.79 2.77 -12.94
C LEU A 170 17.86 1.81 -13.42
N PHE A 171 17.89 0.59 -12.87
CA PHE A 171 18.44 -0.55 -13.58
C PHE A 171 17.37 -1.11 -14.50
N GLY A 172 17.73 -1.51 -15.69
CA GLY A 172 16.81 -2.29 -16.51
C GLY A 172 17.48 -3.34 -17.34
N ALA A 173 16.71 -4.37 -17.64
CA ALA A 173 17.06 -5.41 -18.58
C ALA A 173 16.28 -5.17 -19.87
N VAL A 174 16.98 -5.17 -21.00
CA VAL A 174 16.36 -5.19 -22.33
C VAL A 174 16.59 -6.57 -22.93
N ASN A 175 15.58 -7.14 -23.57
CA ASN A 175 15.72 -8.37 -24.33
C ASN A 175 15.73 -8.05 -25.83
N ASN A 176 16.89 -8.13 -26.47
CA ASN A 176 17.08 -7.98 -27.92
C ASN A 176 17.72 -9.25 -28.49
N GLU A 177 17.13 -10.43 -28.22
CA GLU A 177 17.72 -11.77 -28.42
C GLU A 177 18.84 -12.08 -27.42
N VAL A 178 19.65 -11.09 -27.09
CA VAL A 178 20.55 -11.05 -25.94
C VAL A 178 19.92 -10.17 -24.85
N LYS A 179 20.13 -10.56 -23.58
CA LYS A 179 19.64 -9.85 -22.41
C LYS A 179 20.72 -8.89 -21.94
N ASP A 180 20.47 -7.60 -22.09
CA ASP A 180 21.45 -6.56 -21.79
C ASP A 180 21.00 -5.72 -20.59
N LEU A 181 21.95 -5.44 -19.69
CA LEU A 181 21.75 -4.51 -18.60
C LEU A 181 21.96 -3.07 -19.08
N PHE A 182 21.16 -2.15 -18.56
CA PHE A 182 21.48 -0.73 -18.59
C PHE A 182 21.20 -0.07 -17.23
N ILE A 183 21.87 1.05 -16.99
CA ILE A 183 21.62 1.95 -15.86
C ILE A 183 21.22 3.30 -16.44
N LEU A 184 20.02 3.78 -16.11
CA LEU A 184 19.52 5.08 -16.51
C LEU A 184 19.61 6.06 -15.35
N LEU A 185 20.43 7.09 -15.52
CA LEU A 185 20.60 8.19 -14.58
C LEU A 185 19.81 9.41 -15.08
N LYS A 186 19.13 10.10 -14.16
CA LYS A 186 18.52 11.40 -14.43
C LYS A 186 19.42 12.53 -13.99
N VAL A 187 19.64 13.48 -14.89
CA VAL A 187 20.53 14.64 -14.69
C VAL A 187 19.69 15.87 -14.35
N ARG A 188 20.15 16.63 -13.36
CA ARG A 188 19.59 17.93 -12.95
C ARG A 188 20.37 19.11 -13.51
N SER A 189 21.67 18.94 -13.75
CA SER A 189 22.53 19.95 -14.39
C SER A 189 23.54 19.29 -15.33
N PHE A 190 23.37 19.51 -16.63
CA PHE A 190 24.23 18.92 -17.66
C PHE A 190 25.69 19.36 -17.54
N THR A 191 25.94 20.66 -17.34
CA THR A 191 27.30 21.21 -17.24
C THR A 191 28.12 20.55 -16.14
N ASN A 192 27.50 20.31 -14.99
CA ASN A 192 28.19 19.74 -13.84
C ASN A 192 28.31 18.21 -13.92
N VAL A 193 27.33 17.54 -14.55
CA VAL A 193 27.38 16.08 -14.66
C VAL A 193 28.49 15.61 -15.61
N PHE A 194 28.82 16.39 -16.64
CA PHE A 194 29.89 16.03 -17.58
C PHE A 194 31.21 15.82 -16.84
N LEU A 195 31.60 16.79 -16.00
CA LEU A 195 32.82 16.71 -15.19
C LEU A 195 32.75 15.56 -14.18
N ALA A 196 31.60 15.36 -13.54
CA ALA A 196 31.42 14.28 -12.58
C ALA A 196 31.56 12.88 -13.21
N MET A 197 30.95 12.67 -14.39
CA MET A 197 31.07 11.43 -15.14
C MET A 197 32.50 11.20 -15.62
N HIS A 198 33.15 12.24 -16.14
CA HIS A 198 34.54 12.15 -16.57
C HIS A 198 35.48 11.76 -15.42
N ASN A 199 35.33 12.36 -14.24
CA ASN A 199 36.10 11.98 -13.05
C ASN A 199 35.84 10.54 -12.58
N TRP A 200 34.68 9.98 -12.92
CA TRP A 200 34.33 8.60 -12.57
C TRP A 200 34.87 7.57 -13.55
N GLU A 201 35.22 7.96 -14.79
CA GLU A 201 35.70 7.05 -15.87
C GLU A 201 36.72 6.02 -15.36
N ASP A 202 37.77 6.47 -14.65
CA ASP A 202 38.87 5.62 -14.16
C ASP A 202 38.45 4.59 -13.09
N LYS A 203 37.30 4.81 -12.43
CA LYS A 203 36.78 3.95 -11.36
C LYS A 203 35.45 3.29 -11.72
N MET A 204 34.81 3.70 -12.80
CA MET A 204 33.48 3.22 -13.20
C MET A 204 33.50 1.72 -13.49
N LEU A 205 34.52 1.23 -14.21
CA LEU A 205 34.66 -0.21 -14.43
C LEU A 205 34.85 -0.95 -13.11
N TYR A 206 35.69 -0.46 -12.21
CA TYR A 206 35.89 -1.06 -10.89
C TYR A 206 34.61 -1.11 -10.07
N ASP A 207 33.76 -0.09 -10.17
CA ASP A 207 32.49 -0.01 -9.46
C ASP A 207 31.44 -0.94 -10.05
N LEU A 208 31.42 -1.12 -11.39
CA LEU A 208 30.30 -1.71 -12.11
C LEU A 208 30.58 -3.08 -12.76
N TYR A 209 31.83 -3.56 -12.84
CA TYR A 209 32.17 -4.76 -13.61
C TYR A 209 31.30 -5.99 -13.27
N GLY A 210 31.01 -6.20 -11.98
CA GLY A 210 30.19 -7.33 -11.52
C GLY A 210 28.74 -7.25 -11.97
N PHE A 211 28.19 -6.05 -12.17
CA PHE A 211 26.82 -5.86 -12.64
C PHE A 211 26.67 -6.21 -14.12
N PHE A 212 27.72 -5.98 -14.90
CA PHE A 212 27.76 -6.26 -16.34
C PHE A 212 28.34 -7.64 -16.67
N GLY A 213 28.61 -8.47 -15.66
CA GLY A 213 29.18 -9.82 -15.86
C GLY A 213 30.56 -9.80 -16.54
N ILE A 214 31.33 -8.73 -16.35
CA ILE A 214 32.65 -8.57 -16.97
C ILE A 214 33.66 -9.43 -16.19
N ASP A 215 34.26 -10.41 -16.86
CA ASP A 215 35.27 -11.28 -16.26
C ASP A 215 36.61 -10.54 -16.08
N ILE A 216 37.06 -10.47 -14.83
CA ILE A 216 38.30 -9.82 -14.43
C ILE A 216 39.32 -10.90 -14.12
N SER A 217 40.21 -11.12 -15.07
CA SER A 217 41.32 -12.06 -15.02
C SER A 217 42.65 -11.32 -15.18
N PRO A 218 43.80 -11.97 -14.94
CA PRO A 218 45.11 -11.38 -15.23
C PRO A 218 45.24 -10.85 -16.67
N GLU A 219 44.50 -11.44 -17.62
CA GLU A 219 44.51 -11.05 -19.03
C GLU A 219 43.66 -9.80 -19.31
N THR A 220 42.60 -9.56 -18.53
CA THR A 220 41.68 -8.43 -18.69
C THR A 220 41.93 -7.28 -17.69
N ASN A 221 42.83 -7.46 -16.72
CA ASN A 221 43.15 -6.47 -15.69
C ASN A 221 43.63 -5.12 -16.26
N TYR A 222 44.17 -5.09 -17.48
CA TYR A 222 44.55 -3.84 -18.17
C TYR A 222 43.35 -2.90 -18.41
N LEU A 223 42.11 -3.40 -18.37
CA LEU A 223 40.90 -2.61 -18.58
C LEU A 223 40.71 -1.54 -17.49
N PHE A 224 41.19 -1.76 -16.26
CA PHE A 224 41.10 -0.76 -15.18
C PHE A 224 42.02 0.45 -15.37
N THR A 225 43.02 0.34 -16.23
CA THR A 225 43.97 1.42 -16.53
C THR A 225 43.85 1.91 -17.97
N LYS A 226 42.88 1.37 -18.73
CA LYS A 226 42.68 1.76 -20.12
C LYS A 226 41.84 3.04 -20.15
N ASN A 227 42.30 4.00 -20.95
CA ASN A 227 41.59 5.25 -21.14
C ASN A 227 40.28 5.04 -21.90
N TRP A 228 39.26 5.74 -21.45
CA TRP A 228 38.00 5.90 -22.18
C TRP A 228 38.20 6.79 -23.40
N GLN A 229 37.43 6.52 -24.44
CA GLN A 229 37.53 7.19 -25.74
C GLN A 229 36.21 7.88 -26.09
N ASP A 230 36.30 8.96 -26.86
CA ASP A 230 35.12 9.60 -27.44
C ASP A 230 34.53 8.69 -28.52
N GLY A 231 33.20 8.58 -28.51
CA GLY A 231 32.45 7.82 -29.48
C GLY A 231 31.08 8.40 -29.75
N ILE A 232 30.40 7.82 -30.74
CA ILE A 232 29.02 8.17 -31.10
C ILE A 232 28.21 6.89 -31.15
N VAL A 233 27.12 6.85 -30.40
CA VAL A 233 26.18 5.71 -30.36
C VAL A 233 24.78 6.25 -30.57
N GLU A 234 24.06 5.71 -31.56
CA GLU A 234 22.69 6.17 -31.89
C GLU A 234 22.60 7.70 -32.11
N ASN A 235 23.61 8.28 -32.77
CA ASN A 235 23.76 9.73 -32.99
C ASN A 235 23.78 10.57 -31.69
N LYS A 236 24.32 9.98 -30.61
CA LYS A 236 24.53 10.62 -29.31
C LYS A 236 26.00 10.53 -28.92
N ASN A 237 26.48 11.56 -28.24
CA ASN A 237 27.84 11.58 -27.68
C ASN A 237 27.96 10.49 -26.61
N ALA A 238 28.99 9.67 -26.75
CA ALA A 238 29.29 8.58 -25.86
C ALA A 238 30.76 8.63 -25.43
N ARG A 239 31.02 8.08 -24.25
CA ARG A 239 32.36 7.74 -23.79
C ARG A 239 32.40 6.23 -23.68
N ILE A 240 33.38 5.61 -24.34
CA ILE A 240 33.42 4.17 -24.57
C ILE A 240 34.74 3.62 -24.05
N LEU A 241 34.64 2.53 -23.27
CA LEU A 241 35.75 1.69 -22.89
C LEU A 241 35.69 0.41 -23.73
N GLU A 242 36.68 0.21 -24.59
CA GLU A 242 36.76 -0.97 -25.45
C GLU A 242 37.86 -1.94 -25.00
N ASN A 243 37.77 -3.21 -25.37
CA ASN A 243 38.85 -4.18 -25.17
C ASN A 243 39.95 -4.04 -26.26
N LYS A 244 40.90 -4.98 -26.34
CA LYS A 244 41.95 -4.96 -27.39
C LYS A 244 41.42 -5.32 -28.78
N ASP A 245 40.27 -5.97 -28.86
CA ASP A 245 39.61 -6.38 -30.09
C ASP A 245 38.63 -5.33 -30.63
N GLY A 246 38.54 -4.16 -29.99
CA GLY A 246 37.57 -3.11 -30.34
C GLY A 246 36.14 -3.41 -29.90
N LYS A 247 35.92 -4.38 -29.00
CA LYS A 247 34.59 -4.65 -28.44
C LYS A 247 34.31 -3.72 -27.27
N ILE A 248 33.09 -3.18 -27.20
CA ILE A 248 32.61 -2.37 -26.09
C ILE A 248 32.59 -3.23 -24.82
N VAL A 249 33.32 -2.79 -23.80
CA VAL A 249 33.32 -3.37 -22.46
C VAL A 249 32.29 -2.65 -21.59
N LEU A 250 32.31 -1.32 -21.65
CA LEU A 250 31.37 -0.45 -20.95
C LEU A 250 31.33 0.89 -21.68
N MET A 251 30.18 1.53 -21.69
CA MET A 251 30.02 2.88 -22.21
C MET A 251 29.00 3.66 -21.40
N TYR A 252 29.08 4.98 -21.48
CA TYR A 252 27.96 5.83 -21.11
C TYR A 252 27.64 6.83 -22.20
N VAL A 253 26.34 7.07 -22.39
CA VAL A 253 25.80 7.84 -23.52
C VAL A 253 24.90 8.95 -23.00
N PHE A 254 25.16 10.17 -23.45
CA PHE A 254 24.33 11.34 -23.16
C PHE A 254 23.12 11.36 -24.10
N ILE A 255 22.00 10.78 -23.66
CA ILE A 255 20.79 10.68 -24.47
C ILE A 255 20.19 12.06 -24.76
N ASN A 256 20.16 12.90 -23.73
CA ASN A 256 19.76 14.30 -23.74
C ASN A 256 20.32 15.00 -22.48
N ASP A 257 20.06 16.30 -22.34
CA ASP A 257 20.57 17.13 -21.23
C ASP A 257 20.10 16.68 -19.84
N SER A 258 19.14 15.75 -19.76
CA SER A 258 18.54 15.26 -18.53
C SER A 258 18.73 13.76 -18.29
N SER A 259 19.37 13.01 -19.21
CA SER A 259 19.39 11.54 -19.16
C SER A 259 20.71 10.97 -19.67
N ILE A 260 21.34 10.12 -18.86
CA ILE A 260 22.56 9.37 -19.20
C ILE A 260 22.27 7.89 -19.05
N VAL A 261 22.70 7.10 -20.03
CA VAL A 261 22.62 5.64 -19.99
C VAL A 261 24.01 5.06 -19.86
N ILE A 262 24.22 4.15 -18.91
CA ILE A 262 25.44 3.34 -18.80
C ILE A 262 25.09 1.91 -19.21
N THR A 263 25.81 1.33 -20.15
CA THR A 263 25.57 -0.04 -20.64
C THR A 263 26.79 -0.58 -21.39
N ASN A 264 26.78 -1.85 -21.80
CA ASN A 264 27.73 -2.47 -22.71
C ASN A 264 27.11 -2.82 -24.08
N SER A 265 25.86 -2.39 -24.33
CA SER A 265 25.11 -2.73 -25.55
C SER A 265 24.52 -1.50 -26.24
N GLU A 266 24.84 -1.31 -27.52
CA GLU A 266 24.22 -0.25 -28.35
C GLU A 266 22.71 -0.47 -28.50
N THR A 267 22.27 -1.73 -28.52
CA THR A 267 20.83 -2.04 -28.66
C THR A 267 20.03 -1.62 -27.43
N ALA A 268 20.63 -1.71 -26.24
CA ALA A 268 20.03 -1.19 -25.01
C ALA A 268 19.90 0.34 -25.04
N VAL A 269 20.89 1.05 -25.58
CA VAL A 269 20.83 2.51 -25.77
C VAL A 269 19.65 2.88 -26.67
N ARG A 270 19.52 2.21 -27.83
CA ARG A 270 18.42 2.43 -28.76
C ARG A 270 17.06 2.26 -28.11
N GLU A 271 16.87 1.18 -27.35
CA GLU A 271 15.61 0.92 -26.66
C GLU A 271 15.29 2.01 -25.62
N VAL A 272 16.28 2.44 -24.84
CA VAL A 272 16.08 3.53 -23.87
C VAL A 272 15.72 4.85 -24.56
N ILE A 273 16.33 5.16 -25.71
CA ILE A 273 15.97 6.34 -26.52
C ILE A 273 14.50 6.29 -26.94
N LEU A 274 14.05 5.16 -27.47
CA LEU A 274 12.65 4.96 -27.89
C LEU A 274 11.69 5.20 -26.71
N ARG A 275 11.98 4.60 -25.55
CA ARG A 275 11.11 4.71 -24.36
C ARG A 275 11.07 6.12 -23.79
N LEU A 276 12.19 6.84 -23.81
CA LEU A 276 12.24 8.25 -23.42
C LEU A 276 11.44 9.14 -24.37
N ALA A 277 11.49 8.88 -25.68
CA ALA A 277 10.71 9.62 -26.66
C ALA A 277 9.20 9.40 -26.47
N PHE A 278 8.75 8.15 -26.27
CA PHE A 278 7.33 7.86 -26.01
C PHE A 278 6.82 8.45 -24.68
N GLY A 279 7.65 8.49 -23.65
CA GLY A 279 7.30 9.10 -22.36
C GLY A 279 7.08 10.61 -22.42
N GLN A 280 7.71 11.31 -23.37
CA GLN A 280 7.56 12.75 -23.57
C GLN A 280 6.26 13.12 -24.32
N ILE A 281 5.75 12.23 -25.18
CA ILE A 281 4.55 12.48 -26.00
C ILE A 281 3.24 12.39 -25.16
N LYS A 282 3.27 11.73 -24.00
CA LYS A 282 2.10 11.56 -23.11
C LYS A 282 1.88 12.72 -22.10
N LYS A 283 2.64 13.81 -22.19
CA LYS A 283 2.41 15.04 -21.40
C LYS A 283 1.66 16.07 -22.23
#